data_AF-A0A2V9SV86-F1
#
_entry.id   AF-A0A2V9SV86-F1
#
_cell.length_a   1.000
_cell.length_b   1.000
_cell.length_c   1.000
_cell.angle_alpha   90.00
_cell.angle_beta   90.00
_cell.angle_gamma   90.00
#
_symmetry.space_group_name_H-M   'P 1'
#
loop_
_entity.id
_entity.type
_entity.pdbx_description
1 polymer ?
#
loop_
_entity_poly.entity_id
_entity_poly.type
_entity_poly.pdbx_seq_one_letter_code
_entity_poly.pdbx_strand_id
1 'polypeptide(L)'
;MCFNLFDRTPHAWAKVTQWSSSKDEFVKRTAFALLWSLSVHDKRAGNEPFVQGLVLVERADDDERNFVKKAVNMALRAIGKRNRALNTAAVSVARRLAGSRNATARWVGKDALRELTSPAVIRRLARRLGV
;
A
#
# COMPACT_ATOMS: atom_id res chain seq x y z
N MET A 1 -12.49 -4.72 -11.35
CA MET A 1 -12.44 -5.80 -10.35
C MET A 1 -13.39 -5.46 -9.22
N CYS A 2 -14.40 -6.29 -8.95
CA CYS A 2 -15.29 -6.10 -7.80
C CYS A 2 -14.61 -6.68 -6.56
N PHE A 3 -14.27 -5.81 -5.60
CA PHE A 3 -13.57 -6.20 -4.38
C PHE A 3 -14.39 -7.11 -3.47
N ASN A 4 -15.71 -7.20 -3.68
CA ASN A 4 -16.62 -7.96 -2.82
C ASN A 4 -16.45 -9.50 -2.92
N LEU A 5 -15.76 -10.00 -3.94
CA LEU A 5 -15.58 -11.44 -4.17
C LEU A 5 -14.13 -11.93 -3.95
N PHE A 6 -13.14 -11.14 -4.38
CA PHE A 6 -11.74 -11.62 -4.41
C PHE A 6 -10.96 -11.42 -3.11
N ASP A 7 -11.29 -10.40 -2.31
CA ASP A 7 -10.62 -10.15 -1.02
C ASP A 7 -10.96 -11.18 0.06
N ARG A 8 -12.04 -11.94 -0.14
CA ARG A 8 -12.49 -13.02 0.76
C ARG A 8 -11.98 -14.40 0.38
N THR A 9 -11.22 -14.52 -0.71
CA THR A 9 -10.64 -15.81 -1.12
C THR A 9 -9.28 -16.03 -0.45
N PRO A 10 -8.93 -17.28 -0.07
CA PRO A 10 -7.61 -17.60 0.48
C PRO A 10 -6.44 -17.25 -0.46
N HIS A 11 -6.73 -17.04 -1.75
CA HIS A 11 -5.74 -16.82 -2.79
C HIS A 11 -5.38 -15.34 -3.01
N ALA A 12 -6.04 -14.42 -2.31
CA ALA A 12 -5.88 -12.98 -2.55
C ALA A 12 -4.41 -12.51 -2.43
N TRP A 13 -3.71 -12.93 -1.37
CA TRP A 13 -2.29 -12.59 -1.16
C TRP A 13 -1.36 -13.18 -2.23
N ALA A 14 -1.63 -14.40 -2.67
CA ALA A 14 -0.88 -15.02 -3.77
C ALA A 14 -1.09 -14.24 -5.08
N LYS A 15 -2.31 -13.77 -5.36
CA LYS A 15 -2.62 -12.95 -6.54
C LYS A 15 -1.99 -11.57 -6.50
N VAL A 16 -1.93 -10.91 -5.33
CA VAL A 16 -1.17 -9.66 -5.19
C VAL A 16 0.29 -9.88 -5.62
N THR A 17 0.92 -10.94 -5.11
CA THR A 17 2.31 -11.25 -5.44
C THR A 17 2.47 -11.54 -6.94
N GLN A 18 1.63 -12.43 -7.49
CA GLN A 18 1.65 -12.82 -8.89
C GLN A 18 1.46 -11.63 -9.84
N TRP A 19 0.51 -10.75 -9.55
CA TRP A 19 0.12 -9.68 -10.47
C TRP A 19 1.01 -8.44 -10.34
N SER A 20 1.69 -8.25 -9.20
CA SER A 20 2.53 -7.08 -8.93
C SER A 20 3.68 -6.90 -9.94
N SER A 21 4.14 -7.99 -10.58
CA SER A 21 5.21 -7.98 -11.59
C SER A 21 4.71 -7.99 -13.04
N SER A 22 3.39 -7.95 -13.27
CA SER A 22 2.82 -8.06 -14.61
C SER A 22 3.23 -6.90 -15.53
N LYS A 23 3.54 -7.21 -16.78
CA LYS A 23 3.75 -6.18 -17.83
C LYS A 23 2.43 -5.53 -18.25
N ASP A 24 1.30 -6.24 -18.12
CA ASP A 24 -0.02 -5.69 -18.38
C ASP A 24 -0.41 -4.66 -17.31
N GLU A 25 -0.76 -3.45 -17.75
CA GLU A 25 -1.05 -2.31 -16.87
C GLU A 25 -2.22 -2.60 -15.91
N PHE A 26 -3.32 -3.16 -16.43
CA PHE A 26 -4.52 -3.37 -15.63
C PHE A 26 -4.37 -4.55 -14.69
N VAL A 27 -3.59 -5.57 -15.09
CA VAL A 27 -3.23 -6.67 -14.19
C VAL A 27 -2.38 -6.14 -13.04
N LYS A 28 -1.31 -5.38 -13.32
CA LYS A 28 -0.46 -4.80 -12.27
C LYS A 28 -1.23 -3.82 -11.38
N ARG A 29 -2.05 -2.94 -11.96
CA ARG A 29 -2.95 -2.04 -11.21
C ARG A 29 -3.85 -2.85 -10.27
N THR A 30 -4.40 -3.96 -10.74
CA THR A 30 -5.29 -4.81 -9.94
C THR A 30 -4.56 -5.42 -8.74
N ALA A 31 -3.27 -5.75 -8.86
CA ALA A 31 -2.46 -6.21 -7.72
C ALA A 31 -2.48 -5.21 -6.56
N PHE A 32 -2.20 -3.93 -6.86
CA PHE A 32 -2.12 -2.88 -5.84
C PHE A 32 -3.50 -2.44 -5.34
N ALA A 33 -4.52 -2.49 -6.21
CA ALA A 33 -5.90 -2.27 -5.79
C ALA A 33 -6.40 -3.39 -4.85
N LEU A 34 -6.00 -4.64 -5.09
CA LEU A 34 -6.28 -5.77 -4.21
C LEU A 34 -5.53 -5.64 -2.88
N LEU A 35 -4.26 -5.25 -2.90
CA LEU A 35 -3.47 -4.99 -1.70
C LEU A 35 -4.11 -3.88 -0.83
N TRP A 36 -4.59 -2.81 -1.47
CA TRP A 36 -5.37 -1.77 -0.81
C TRP A 36 -6.63 -2.33 -0.15
N SER A 37 -7.41 -3.12 -0.89
CA SER A 37 -8.63 -3.77 -0.38
C SER A 37 -8.35 -4.68 0.82
N LEU A 38 -7.31 -5.52 0.76
CA LEU A 38 -6.87 -6.38 1.87
C LEU A 38 -6.50 -5.57 3.12
N SER A 39 -5.86 -4.41 2.95
CA SER A 39 -5.52 -3.54 4.09
C SER A 39 -6.76 -3.05 4.84
N VAL A 40 -7.89 -2.91 4.14
CA VAL A 40 -9.17 -2.47 4.69
C VAL A 40 -10.00 -3.65 5.21
N HIS A 41 -10.08 -4.75 4.48
CA HIS A 41 -11.07 -5.81 4.73
C HIS A 41 -10.52 -7.05 5.44
N ASP A 42 -9.27 -7.44 5.20
CA ASP A 42 -8.68 -8.60 5.86
C ASP A 42 -8.29 -8.23 7.30
N LYS A 43 -9.21 -8.39 8.25
CA LYS A 43 -8.97 -8.09 9.67
C LYS A 43 -8.21 -9.19 10.40
N ARG A 44 -8.07 -10.38 9.79
CA ARG A 44 -7.43 -11.55 10.40
C ARG A 44 -5.93 -11.57 10.11
N ALA A 45 -5.49 -11.03 8.97
CA ALA A 45 -4.08 -10.92 8.67
C ALA A 45 -3.33 -10.08 9.72
N GLY A 46 -2.25 -10.65 10.24
CA GLY A 46 -1.24 -9.94 11.02
C GLY A 46 -0.48 -8.92 10.17
N ASN A 47 0.58 -8.33 10.74
CA ASN A 47 1.33 -7.28 10.05
C ASN A 47 2.20 -7.80 8.90
N GLU A 48 2.68 -9.03 8.99
CA GLU A 48 3.69 -9.59 8.09
C GLU A 48 3.29 -9.54 6.59
N PRO A 49 2.08 -9.97 6.18
CA PRO A 49 1.68 -9.88 4.78
C PRO A 49 1.66 -8.44 4.24
N PHE A 50 1.33 -7.45 5.10
CA PHE A 50 1.35 -6.05 4.71
C PHE A 50 2.77 -5.50 4.59
N VAL A 51 3.71 -5.96 5.42
CA VAL A 51 5.14 -5.63 5.28
C VAL A 51 5.66 -6.16 3.95
N GLN A 52 5.32 -7.40 3.58
CA GLN A 52 5.65 -7.94 2.25
C GLN A 52 4.98 -7.13 1.13
N GLY A 53 3.73 -6.69 1.33
CA GLY A 53 3.05 -5.78 0.42
C GLY A 53 3.78 -4.45 0.21
N LEU A 54 4.40 -3.90 1.25
CA LEU A 54 5.22 -2.69 1.15
C LEU A 54 6.48 -2.91 0.29
N VAL A 55 7.08 -4.10 0.35
CA VAL A 55 8.20 -4.45 -0.54
C VAL A 55 7.74 -4.47 -2.00
N LEU A 56 6.53 -4.98 -2.28
CA LEU A 56 5.97 -4.95 -3.63
C LEU A 56 5.67 -3.53 -4.12
N VAL A 57 5.22 -2.64 -3.22
CA VAL A 57 5.01 -1.21 -3.51
C VAL A 57 6.32 -0.55 -3.91
N GLU A 58 7.41 -0.79 -3.19
CA GLU A 58 8.73 -0.23 -3.53
C GLU A 58 9.26 -0.76 -4.85
N ARG A 59 9.00 -2.01 -5.21
CA ARG A 59 9.43 -2.58 -6.50
C ARG A 59 8.68 -2.03 -7.70
N ALA A 60 7.57 -1.33 -7.50
CA ALA A 60 6.73 -0.77 -8.56
C ALA A 60 6.60 0.76 -8.47
N ASP A 61 7.46 1.40 -7.68
CA ASP A 61 7.41 2.83 -7.37
C ASP A 61 7.79 3.72 -8.57
N ASP A 62 8.52 3.17 -9.53
CA ASP A 62 9.02 3.82 -10.74
C ASP A 62 8.08 3.66 -11.95
N ASP A 63 6.98 2.91 -11.80
CA ASP A 63 6.04 2.64 -12.88
C ASP A 63 5.25 3.90 -13.25
N GLU A 64 5.60 4.50 -14.40
CA GLU A 64 5.06 5.79 -14.84
C GLU A 64 3.60 5.73 -15.31
N ARG A 65 3.05 4.53 -15.49
CA ARG A 65 1.69 4.34 -15.96
C ARG A 65 0.70 4.83 -14.90
N ASN A 66 -0.11 5.81 -15.28
CA ASN A 66 -0.93 6.57 -14.36
C ASN A 66 -1.83 5.71 -13.46
N PHE A 67 -2.41 4.63 -13.98
CA PHE A 67 -3.27 3.76 -13.17
C PHE A 67 -2.48 2.95 -12.16
N VAL A 68 -1.30 2.44 -12.54
CA VAL A 68 -0.42 1.69 -11.64
C VAL A 68 0.12 2.61 -10.55
N LYS A 69 0.73 3.74 -10.93
CA LYS A 69 1.24 4.75 -9.99
C LYS A 69 0.22 5.15 -8.93
N LYS A 70 -1.02 5.44 -9.34
CA LYS A 70 -2.11 5.78 -8.42
C LYS A 70 -2.46 4.61 -7.50
N ALA A 71 -2.52 3.39 -8.02
CA ALA A 71 -2.80 2.21 -7.21
C ALA A 71 -1.69 1.91 -6.18
N VAL A 72 -0.42 2.06 -6.57
CA VAL A 72 0.74 1.93 -5.68
C VAL A 72 0.67 2.93 -4.53
N ASN A 73 0.44 4.22 -4.84
CA ASN A 73 0.27 5.26 -3.81
C ASN A 73 -0.91 4.94 -2.86
N MET A 74 -2.07 4.58 -3.42
CA MET A 74 -3.23 4.22 -2.61
C MET A 74 -2.93 3.05 -1.66
N ALA A 75 -2.29 1.98 -2.14
CA ALA A 75 -1.93 0.82 -1.34
C ALA A 75 -0.97 1.20 -0.19
N LEU A 76 0.10 1.95 -0.49
CA LEU A 76 1.05 2.44 0.51
C LEU A 76 0.36 3.20 1.64
N ARG A 77 -0.49 4.18 1.29
CA ARG A 77 -1.25 4.97 2.26
C ARG A 77 -2.22 4.13 3.08
N ALA A 78 -2.88 3.15 2.47
CA ALA A 78 -3.86 2.35 3.19
C ALA A 78 -3.20 1.37 4.18
N ILE A 79 -2.09 0.74 3.80
CA ILE A 79 -1.26 -0.07 4.71
C ILE A 79 -0.81 0.77 5.90
N GLY A 80 -0.22 1.94 5.65
CA GLY A 80 0.28 2.82 6.71
C GLY A 80 -0.82 3.40 7.62
N LYS A 81 -2.09 3.29 7.23
CA LYS A 81 -3.25 3.74 8.00
C LYS A 81 -3.88 2.66 8.88
N ARG A 82 -3.40 1.42 8.79
CA ARG A 82 -4.01 0.25 9.44
C ARG A 82 -3.75 0.20 10.94
N ASN A 83 -2.48 0.30 11.36
CA ASN A 83 -2.06 0.32 12.76
C ASN A 83 -0.69 1.04 12.89
N ARG A 84 -0.18 1.21 14.11
CA ARG A 84 1.07 1.94 14.36
C ARG A 84 2.32 1.26 13.79
N ALA A 85 2.44 -0.06 13.91
CA ALA A 85 3.59 -0.79 13.39
C ALA A 85 3.69 -0.65 11.86
N LEU A 86 2.56 -0.82 11.17
CA LEU A 86 2.48 -0.63 9.72
C LEU A 86 2.61 0.83 9.29
N ASN A 87 2.17 1.78 10.13
CA ASN A 87 2.43 3.20 9.89
C ASN A 87 3.93 3.50 9.89
N THR A 88 4.68 3.03 10.89
CA THR A 88 6.14 3.21 10.92
C THR A 88 6.81 2.62 9.69
N ALA A 89 6.44 1.39 9.31
CA ALA A 89 6.99 0.73 8.12
C ALA A 89 6.66 1.50 6.84
N ALA A 90 5.40 1.90 6.64
CA ALA A 90 4.97 2.65 5.46
C ALA A 90 5.58 4.07 5.39
N VAL A 91 5.79 4.74 6.53
CA VAL A 91 6.50 6.03 6.58
C VAL A 91 7.97 5.87 6.19
N SER A 92 8.62 4.79 6.63
CA SER A 92 9.99 4.46 6.22
C SER A 92 10.12 4.30 4.71
N VAL A 93 9.19 3.54 4.10
CA VAL A 93 9.06 3.41 2.64
C VAL A 93 8.84 4.77 1.98
N ALA A 94 7.83 5.52 2.43
CA ALA A 94 7.48 6.82 1.86
C ALA A 94 8.64 7.83 1.89
N ARG A 95 9.49 7.80 2.95
CA ARG A 95 10.71 8.61 3.03
C ARG A 95 11.75 8.22 1.98
N ARG A 96 12.00 6.93 1.77
CA ARG A 96 12.91 6.46 0.71
C ARG A 96 12.41 6.90 -0.66
N LEU A 97 11.13 6.66 -0.94
CA LEU A 97 10.49 7.05 -2.20
C LEU A 97 10.59 8.57 -2.43
N ALA A 98 10.29 9.39 -1.42
CA ALA A 98 10.36 10.85 -1.51
C ALA A 98 11.77 11.38 -1.84
N GLY A 99 12.81 10.65 -1.45
CA GLY A 99 14.22 10.94 -1.78
C GLY A 99 14.70 10.39 -3.12
N SER A 100 13.88 9.58 -3.83
CA SER A 100 14.26 8.95 -5.09
C SER A 100 14.54 9.98 -6.19
N ARG A 101 15.47 9.67 -7.10
CA ARG A 101 15.73 10.45 -8.32
C ARG A 101 14.63 10.29 -9.37
N ASN A 102 13.84 9.21 -9.30
CA ASN A 102 12.71 8.99 -10.18
C ASN A 102 11.53 9.91 -9.78
N ALA A 103 10.96 10.63 -10.74
CA ALA A 103 9.88 11.59 -10.48
C ALA A 103 8.58 10.92 -10.00
N THR A 104 8.28 9.73 -10.51
CA THR A 104 7.10 8.95 -10.13
C THR A 104 7.23 8.42 -8.70
N ALA A 105 8.35 7.78 -8.36
CA ALA A 105 8.62 7.32 -7.00
C ALA A 105 8.57 8.47 -5.99
N ARG A 106 9.21 9.59 -6.32
CA ARG A 106 9.21 10.80 -5.48
C ARG A 106 7.84 11.39 -5.27
N TRP A 107 6.99 11.40 -6.29
CA TRP A 107 5.60 11.85 -6.16
C TRP A 107 4.81 10.92 -5.20
N VAL A 108 4.94 9.60 -5.37
CA VAL A 108 4.29 8.60 -4.51
C VAL A 108 4.74 8.79 -3.06
N GLY A 109 6.04 8.88 -2.83
CA GLY A 109 6.63 9.06 -1.51
C GLY A 109 6.19 10.34 -0.83
N LYS A 110 6.25 11.49 -1.53
CA LYS A 110 5.84 12.78 -0.96
C LYS A 110 4.36 12.82 -0.59
N ASP A 111 3.47 12.31 -1.45
CA ASP A 111 2.03 12.30 -1.15
C ASP A 111 1.71 11.36 0.02
N ALA A 112 2.27 10.15 0.01
CA ALA A 112 2.06 9.19 1.09
C ALA A 112 2.62 9.70 2.43
N LEU A 113 3.83 10.26 2.43
CA LEU A 113 4.47 10.79 3.63
C LEU A 113 3.62 11.89 4.27
N ARG A 114 3.17 12.86 3.46
CA ARG A 114 2.31 13.98 3.92
C ARG A 114 1.06 13.50 4.65
N GLU A 115 0.40 12.46 4.15
CA GLU A 115 -0.79 11.92 4.80
C GLU A 115 -0.47 11.08 6.03
N LEU A 116 0.48 10.15 5.90
CA LEU A 116 0.78 9.17 6.95
C LEU A 116 1.35 9.82 8.21
N THR A 117 2.00 10.97 8.08
CA THR A 117 2.49 11.78 9.20
C THR A 117 1.53 12.90 9.59
N SER A 118 0.33 12.98 9.00
CA SER A 118 -0.63 14.03 9.34
C SER A 118 -1.13 13.87 10.79
N PRO A 119 -1.42 14.98 11.49
CA PRO A 119 -1.96 14.91 12.85
C PRO A 119 -3.25 14.09 12.95
N ALA A 120 -4.08 14.11 11.90
CA ALA A 120 -5.31 13.33 11.85
C ALA A 120 -5.05 11.81 11.87
N VAL A 121 -4.10 11.32 11.06
CA VAL A 121 -3.73 9.90 11.02
C VAL A 121 -3.06 9.49 12.33
N ILE A 122 -2.11 10.28 12.84
CA ILE A 122 -1.39 10.00 14.09
C ILE A 122 -2.37 9.90 15.26
N ARG A 123 -3.29 10.88 15.42
CA ARG A 123 -4.31 10.85 16.49
C ARG A 123 -5.21 9.64 16.37
N ARG A 124 -5.66 9.29 15.16
CA ARG A 124 -6.52 8.12 14.95
C ARG A 124 -5.83 6.81 15.33
N LEU A 125 -4.55 6.68 14.99
CA LEU A 125 -3.76 5.48 15.32
C LEU A 125 -3.42 5.39 16.82
N ALA A 126 -3.27 6.54 17.51
CA ALA A 126 -3.10 6.57 18.96
C ALA A 126 -4.35 6.11 19.71
N ARG A 127 -5.56 6.54 19.29
CA ARG A 127 -6.83 6.14 19.93
C ARG A 127 -7.10 4.63 19.89
N ARG A 128 -6.59 3.92 18.88
CA ARG A 128 -6.77 2.47 18.75
C ARG A 128 -5.99 1.62 19.78
N LEU A 129 -5.10 2.24 20.57
CA LEU A 129 -4.41 1.57 21.68
C LEU A 129 -5.14 1.71 23.03
N GLY A 130 -6.21 2.54 23.10
CA GLY A 130 -6.94 2.82 24.34
C GLY A 130 -8.17 1.94 24.53
N VAL A 131 -8.01 0.62 24.43
CA VAL A 131 -8.99 -0.38 24.91
C VAL A 131 -8.23 -1.36 25.80
#